data_AF-A0A7J9ZYP6-F1
#
_entry.id   AF-A0A7J9ZYP6-F1
#
_cell.length_a   1.000
_cell.length_b   1.000
_cell.length_c   1.000
_cell.angle_alpha   90.00
_cell.angle_beta   90.00
_cell.angle_gamma   90.00
#
_symmetry.space_group_name_H-M   'P 1'
#
loop_
_entity.id
_entity.type
_entity.pdbx_description
1 polymer ?
#
loop_
_entity_poly.entity_id
_entity_poly.type
_entity_poly.pdbx_seq_one_letter_code
_entity_poly.pdbx_strand_id
1 'polypeptide(L)' 'MTTYTITVLGFAALAIGVVVLELLARLRPEVGVPSAGECLGYLMRTRAGRVLVLLGWWWTGWHFFAR' A
#
# COMPACT_ATOMS: atom_id res chain seq x y z
N MET A 1 -18.77 11.49 -19.08
CA MET A 1 -17.70 10.83 -18.29
C MET A 1 -18.05 9.36 -18.20
N THR A 2 -17.33 8.50 -18.91
CA THR A 2 -17.60 7.06 -18.94
C THR A 2 -17.14 6.43 -17.63
N THR A 3 -17.83 5.40 -17.13
CA THR A 3 -17.49 4.69 -15.87
C THR A 3 -16.01 4.35 -15.79
N TYR A 4 -15.41 3.89 -16.90
CA TYR A 4 -13.97 3.65 -17.04
C TYR A 4 -13.09 4.82 -16.58
N THR A 5 -13.38 6.05 -17.03
CA THR A 5 -12.59 7.24 -16.69
C THR A 5 -12.65 7.55 -15.19
N ILE A 6 -13.83 7.40 -14.58
CA ILE A 6 -14.03 7.62 -13.15
C ILE A 6 -13.23 6.58 -12.35
N THR A 7 -13.29 5.31 -12.76
CA THR A 7 -12.56 4.23 -12.09
C THR A 7 -11.06 4.44 -12.19
N VAL A 8 -10.55 4.79 -13.38
CA VAL A 8 -9.12 5.07 -13.60
C VAL A 8 -8.67 6.27 -12.76
N LEU A 9 -9.43 7.37 -12.74
CA LEU A 9 -9.10 8.54 -11.94
C LEU A 9 -9.13 8.24 -10.44
N GLY A 10 -10.10 7.45 -9.98
CA GLY A 10 -10.19 7.02 -8.58
C GLY A 10 -8.97 6.21 -8.15
N PHE A 11 -8.59 5.20 -8.95
CA PHE A 11 -7.38 4.42 -8.67
C PHE A 11 -6.10 5.24 -8.80
N ALA A 12 -6.00 6.14 -9.77
CA ALA A 12 -4.85 7.03 -9.93
C ALA A 12 -4.71 7.98 -8.72
N ALA A 13 -5.82 8.58 -8.26
CA ALA A 13 -5.82 9.44 -7.09
C ALA A 13 -5.40 8.69 -5.82
N LEU A 14 -5.89 7.46 -5.64
CA LEU A 14 -5.46 6.60 -4.53
C LEU A 14 -3.96 6.28 -4.60
N ALA A 15 -3.46 5.90 -5.78
CA ALA A 15 -2.05 5.60 -5.98
C ALA A 15 -1.17 6.83 -5.69
N ILE A 16 -1.55 8.00 -6.20
CA ILE A 16 -0.87 9.27 -5.91
C ILE A 16 -0.91 9.58 -4.42
N GLY A 17 -2.04 9.39 -3.75
CA GLY A 17 -2.18 9.60 -2.31
C GLY A 17 -1.21 8.74 -1.50
N VAL A 18 -1.07 7.45 -1.84
CA VAL A 18 -0.10 6.56 -1.19
C VAL A 18 1.33 7.05 -1.40
N VAL A 19 1.69 7.44 -2.63
CA VAL A 19 3.04 7.94 -2.93
C VAL A 19 3.33 9.25 -2.20
N VAL A 20 2.37 10.17 -2.14
CA VAL A 20 2.51 11.45 -1.44
C VAL A 20 2.68 11.23 0.06
N LEU A 21 1.90 10.34 0.67
CA LEU A 21 2.03 10.00 2.10
C LEU A 21 3.40 9.39 2.41
N GLU A 22 3.87 8.46 1.56
CA GLU A 22 5.19 7.85 1.72
C GLU A 22 6.32 8.88 1.55
N LEU A 23 6.18 9.77 0.57
CA LEU A 23 7.16 10.83 0.33
C LEU A 23 7.17 11.84 1.48
N LEU A 24 6.01 12.17 2.04
CA LEU A 24 5.89 13.05 3.19
C LEU A 24 6.50 12.40 4.44
N ALA A 25 6.24 11.12 4.68
CA ALA A 25 6.84 10.36 5.77
C ALA A 25 8.38 10.32 5.66
N ARG A 26 8.92 10.18 4.45
CA ARG A 26 10.38 10.14 4.20
C ARG A 26 11.05 11.50 4.25
N LEU A 27 10.45 12.53 3.65
CA LEU A 27 11.05 13.86 3.52
C LEU A 27 10.79 14.76 4.74
N ARG A 28 9.73 14.49 5.50
CA ARG A 28 9.30 15.33 6.62
C ARG A 28 8.92 14.46 7.83
N PRO A 29 9.92 13.83 8.49
CA PRO A 29 9.68 13.01 9.69
C PRO A 29 9.00 13.79 10.83
N GLU A 30 9.09 15.12 10.81
CA GLU A 30 8.45 16.04 11.77
C GLU A 30 6.91 16.06 11.69
N VAL A 31 6.32 15.60 10.57
CA VAL A 31 4.85 15.62 10.37
C VAL A 31 4.18 14.44 11.09
N GLY A 32 4.94 13.49 11.63
CA GLY A 32 4.41 12.36 12.39
C GLY A 32 3.62 11.35 11.55
N VAL A 33 3.80 11.36 10.23
CA VAL A 33 3.20 10.36 9.33
C VAL A 33 4.11 9.14 9.31
N PRO A 34 3.64 7.96 9.75
CA PRO A 34 4.43 6.74 9.69
C PRO A 34 4.60 6.31 8.23
N SER A 35 5.82 5.92 7.88
CA SER A 35 6.13 5.36 6.57
C SER A 35 5.43 4.01 6.37
N ALA A 36 5.29 3.59 5.11
CA ALA A 36 4.80 2.28 4.76
C ALA A 36 5.65 1.17 5.39
N GLY A 37 6.97 1.39 5.52
CA GLY A 37 7.88 0.48 6.21
C GLY A 37 7.59 0.34 7.70
N GLU A 38 7.30 1.44 8.40
CA GLU A 38 6.91 1.42 9.82
C GLU A 38 5.54 0.79 10.04
N CYS A 39 4.58 1.06 9.14
CA CYS A 39 3.27 0.42 9.16
C CYS A 39 3.38 -1.10 8.96
N LEU A 40 4.20 -1.53 8.00
CA LEU A 40 4.48 -2.95 7.77
C LEU A 40 5.23 -3.58 8.95
N GLY A 41 6.21 -2.88 9.52
CA GLY A 41 6.92 -3.32 10.72
C GLY A 41 5.99 -3.48 11.93
N TYR A 42 5.06 -2.55 12.11
CA TYR A 42 4.02 -2.63 13.13
C TYR A 42 3.08 -3.82 12.88
N LEU A 43 2.61 -4.00 11.64
CA LEU A 43 1.75 -5.12 11.26
C LEU A 43 2.46 -6.47 11.51
N MET A 44 3.74 -6.56 11.12
CA MET A 44 4.62 -7.70 11.32
C MET A 44 4.91 -8.05 12.79
N ARG A 45 4.57 -7.17 13.72
CA ARG A 45 4.74 -7.43 15.16
C ARG A 45 3.80 -8.51 15.67
N THR A 46 2.66 -8.70 15.02
CA THR A 46 1.64 -9.69 15.40
C THR A 46 1.72 -10.93 14.52
N ARG A 47 1.39 -12.11 15.09
CA ARG A 47 1.30 -13.36 14.30
C ARG A 47 0.25 -13.25 13.19
N ALA A 48 -0.89 -12.62 13.49
CA ALA A 48 -1.95 -12.38 12.51
C ALA A 48 -1.48 -11.49 11.34
N GLY A 49 -0.75 -10.40 11.62
CA GLY A 49 -0.23 -9.52 10.58
C GLY A 49 0.82 -10.18 9.69
N ARG A 50 1.67 -11.04 10.24
CA ARG A 50 2.59 -11.88 9.43
C ARG A 50 1.83 -12.79 8.48
N VAL A 51 0.79 -13.46 8.96
CA VAL A 51 -0.07 -14.32 8.13
C VAL A 51 -0.78 -13.49 7.05
N LEU A 52 -1.31 -12.31 7.37
CA LEU A 52 -1.94 -11.43 6.38
C LEU A 52 -0.98 -11.01 5.26
N VAL A 53 0.27 -10.66 5.59
CA VAL A 53 1.26 -10.31 4.57
C VAL A 53 1.68 -11.52 3.76
N LEU A 54 1.83 -12.70 4.38
CA LEU A 54 2.10 -13.94 3.65
C LEU A 54 0.95 -14.28 2.70
N LEU A 55 -0.31 -14.12 3.12
CA LEU A 55 -1.48 -14.32 2.27
C LEU A 55 -1.53 -13.30 1.14
N GLY A 56 -1.22 -12.03 1.41
CA GLY A 56 -1.12 -10.99 0.39
C GLY A 56 -0.01 -11.27 -0.63
N TRP A 57 1.16 -11.72 -0.16
CA TRP A 57 2.25 -12.17 -1.01
C TRP A 57 1.86 -13.39 -1.84
N TRP A 58 1.25 -14.39 -1.21
CA TRP A 58 0.79 -15.61 -1.87
C TRP A 58 -0.25 -15.32 -2.94
N TRP A 59 -1.24 -14.46 -2.63
CA TRP A 59 -2.24 -13.98 -3.57
C TRP A 59 -1.60 -13.24 -4.76
N THR A 60 -0.71 -12.29 -4.49
CA THR A 60 -0.03 -11.51 -5.54
C THR A 60 0.89 -12.41 -6.37
N GLY A 61 1.61 -13.32 -5.73
CA GLY A 61 2.46 -14.31 -6.38
C GLY A 61 1.64 -15.17 -7.32
N TRP A 62 0.55 -15.78 -6.88
CA TRP A 62 -0.33 -16.55 -7.75
C TRP A 62 -0.90 -15.72 -8.90
N HIS A 63 -1.34 -14.48 -8.66
CA HIS A 63 -1.92 -13.66 -9.71
C HIS A 63 -0.91 -13.11 -10.73
N PHE A 64 0.32 -12.82 -10.32
CA PHE A 64 1.35 -12.23 -11.18
C PHE A 64 2.32 -13.24 -11.79
N PHE A 65 2.63 -14.36 -11.11
CA PHE A 65 3.51 -15.41 -11.64
C PHE A 65 2.79 -16.45 -12.51
N ALA A 66 1.47 -16.61 -12.35
CA ALA A 66 0.70 -17.54 -13.18
C ALA A 66 0.21 -16.93 -14.51
N ARG A 67 0.67 -15.72 -14.86
CA ARG A 67 0.47 -15.10 -16.19
C ARG A 67 1.81 -14.90 -16.89
#